data_AF-A0A1I6XNL6-F1
#
_entry.id   AF-A0A1I6XNL6-F1
#
_cell.length_a   1.000
_cell.length_b   1.000
_cell.length_c   1.000
_cell.angle_alpha   90.00
_cell.angle_beta   90.00
_cell.angle_gamma   90.00
#
_symmetry.space_group_name_H-M   'P 1'
#
loop_
_entity.id
_entity.type
_entity.pdbx_description
1 polymer ?
#
loop_
_entity_poly.entity_id
_entity_poly.type
_entity_poly.pdbx_seq_one_letter_code
_entity_poly.pdbx_strand_id
1 'polypeptide(L)'
;MELSVAHERWPLRQAFTISRGSRTAADVVSVTLQAQGISGRGECLPYARYGETVESVMAQIEALRGDLVAGMSREQLQQRLPAGAARNALDCAFWDWQCKHSGHSIWQLTGSGTPHHLQTAYTLSLDTPEKMQQAARENAWRPLLKLKLADEQDIARVTAVREGAPQTRLIVDANEGWNESIYLQQATALAALGVSLIEQPLAVGQDAVLAQLPHPVPLCADESCHDSATLAQLVGRYEFINIKLDKTGGLTEALRVRAHAQQLGLQIMVGCMVATSLSMAPAVVVAQQASVVDLDGPLLLANDRPHGLHYDGSELFPPTPALWG
;
A
#
# COMPACT_ATOMS: atom_id res chain seq x y z
N MET A 1 -5.63 1.87 -28.35
CA MET A 1 -4.69 2.69 -27.57
C MET A 1 -3.29 2.16 -27.77
N GLU A 2 -2.31 3.03 -27.98
CA GLU A 2 -0.89 2.66 -28.03
C GLU A 2 -0.35 2.43 -26.61
N LEU A 3 0.41 1.36 -26.42
CA LEU A 3 0.98 0.95 -25.13
C LEU A 3 2.49 1.20 -25.13
N SER A 4 2.97 1.87 -24.10
CA SER A 4 4.39 1.86 -23.70
C SER A 4 4.52 1.28 -22.29
N VAL A 5 5.50 0.41 -22.09
CA VAL A 5 5.80 -0.22 -20.81
C VAL A 5 7.29 -0.12 -20.55
N ALA A 6 7.69 0.22 -19.33
CA ALA A 6 9.09 0.37 -18.95
C ALA A 6 9.34 -0.17 -17.53
N HIS A 7 10.50 -0.78 -17.34
CA HIS A 7 11.07 -1.04 -16.02
C HIS A 7 11.92 0.16 -15.60
N GLU A 8 11.70 0.64 -14.39
CA GLU A 8 12.46 1.74 -13.80
C GLU A 8 12.94 1.35 -12.40
N ARG A 9 14.18 1.71 -12.07
CA ARG A 9 14.79 1.42 -10.77
C ARG A 9 15.03 2.70 -9.99
N TRP A 10 14.42 2.80 -8.81
CA TRP A 10 14.45 3.98 -7.95
C TRP A 10 15.26 3.69 -6.66
N PRO A 11 16.41 4.33 -6.45
CA PRO A 11 17.20 4.13 -5.23
C PRO A 11 16.44 4.56 -3.98
N LEU A 12 16.58 3.80 -2.88
CA LEU A 12 16.06 4.20 -1.57
C LEU A 12 17.06 5.11 -0.85
N ARG A 13 16.57 5.99 0.04
CA ARG A 13 17.44 6.83 0.90
C ARG A 13 18.33 5.99 1.81
N GLN A 14 17.78 4.88 2.29
CA GLN A 14 18.40 3.92 3.19
C GLN A 14 17.89 2.52 2.83
N ALA A 15 18.58 1.48 3.26
CA ALA A 15 18.08 0.11 3.08
C ALA A 15 16.75 -0.06 3.81
N PHE A 16 15.74 -0.58 3.11
CA PHE A 16 14.43 -0.88 3.68
C PHE A 16 14.35 -2.35 4.04
N THR A 17 14.13 -2.66 5.32
CA THR A 17 14.16 -4.03 5.84
C THR A 17 12.81 -4.40 6.46
N ILE A 18 12.32 -5.57 6.06
CA ILE A 18 11.17 -6.27 6.65
C ILE A 18 11.61 -7.65 7.14
N SER A 19 10.73 -8.39 7.82
CA SER A 19 10.98 -9.76 8.31
C SER A 19 11.53 -10.72 7.24
N ARG A 20 11.14 -10.53 5.98
CA ARG A 20 11.54 -11.37 4.82
C ARG A 20 12.81 -10.92 4.09
N GLY A 21 13.42 -9.78 4.44
CA GLY A 21 14.67 -9.31 3.84
C GLY A 21 14.76 -7.80 3.62
N SER A 22 15.89 -7.37 3.05
CA SER A 22 16.23 -5.97 2.81
C SER A 22 16.28 -5.62 1.32
N ARG A 23 15.98 -4.36 0.99
CA ARG A 23 16.08 -3.79 -0.36
C ARG A 23 16.77 -2.43 -0.33
N THR A 24 17.47 -2.09 -1.41
CA THR A 24 18.16 -0.78 -1.58
C THR A 24 17.60 0.04 -2.73
N ALA A 25 16.68 -0.53 -3.51
CA ALA A 25 15.96 0.14 -4.58
C ALA A 25 14.54 -0.43 -4.73
N ALA A 26 13.66 0.36 -5.32
CA ALA A 26 12.36 -0.04 -5.81
C ALA A 26 12.41 -0.27 -7.33
N ASP A 27 12.14 -1.50 -7.76
CA ASP A 27 12.00 -1.86 -9.18
C ASP A 27 10.51 -1.78 -9.54
N VAL A 28 10.13 -0.73 -10.26
CA VAL A 28 8.74 -0.47 -10.67
C VAL A 28 8.56 -0.74 -12.16
N VAL A 29 7.33 -1.08 -12.54
CA VAL A 29 6.91 -1.12 -13.94
C VAL A 29 5.94 0.03 -14.18
N SER A 30 6.27 0.90 -15.12
CA SER A 30 5.39 2.00 -15.54
C SER A 30 4.76 1.71 -16.89
N VAL A 31 3.51 2.16 -17.03
CA VAL A 31 2.70 2.02 -18.23
C VAL A 31 2.23 3.39 -18.68
N THR A 32 2.28 3.62 -19.99
CA THR A 32 1.61 4.75 -20.65
C THR A 32 0.68 4.22 -21.72
N LEU A 33 -0.58 4.67 -21.67
CA LEU A 33 -1.60 4.42 -22.68
C LEU A 33 -1.86 5.73 -23.43
N GLN A 34 -1.65 5.73 -24.75
CA GLN A 34 -1.82 6.91 -25.59
C GLN A 34 -2.93 6.68 -26.64
N ALA A 35 -3.83 7.65 -26.74
CA ALA A 35 -4.82 7.72 -27.82
C ALA A 35 -5.29 9.16 -28.00
N GLN A 36 -5.53 9.55 -29.26
CA GLN A 36 -6.05 10.89 -29.61
C GLN A 36 -5.16 12.03 -29.07
N GLY A 37 -3.84 11.82 -29.02
CA GLY A 37 -2.89 12.80 -28.49
C GLY A 37 -2.88 12.94 -26.96
N ILE A 38 -3.64 12.10 -26.24
CA ILE A 38 -3.76 12.11 -24.78
C ILE A 38 -3.07 10.86 -24.22
N SER A 39 -2.33 11.05 -23.13
CA SER A 39 -1.58 9.98 -22.46
C SER A 39 -2.04 9.82 -21.01
N GLY A 40 -2.44 8.60 -20.65
CA GLY A 40 -2.65 8.17 -19.28
C GLY A 40 -1.49 7.29 -18.79
N ARG A 41 -1.15 7.41 -17.51
CA ARG A 41 -0.01 6.74 -16.89
C ARG A 41 -0.44 5.93 -15.68
N GLY A 42 0.24 4.82 -15.45
CA GLY A 42 0.12 4.01 -14.25
C GLY A 42 1.45 3.38 -13.87
N GLU A 43 1.56 2.97 -12.62
CA GLU A 43 2.75 2.35 -12.07
C GLU A 43 2.35 1.22 -11.11
N CYS A 44 3.15 0.17 -11.08
CA CYS A 44 3.03 -0.93 -10.15
C CYS A 44 4.40 -1.38 -9.65
N LEU A 45 4.42 -2.05 -8.50
CA LEU A 45 5.61 -2.72 -7.98
C LEU A 45 5.40 -4.24 -7.97
N PRO A 46 6.07 -5.00 -8.86
CA PRO A 46 6.05 -6.47 -8.83
C PRO A 46 6.53 -7.01 -7.48
N TYR A 47 5.76 -7.89 -6.85
CA TYR A 47 6.06 -8.39 -5.51
C TYR A 47 6.32 -9.90 -5.48
N ALA A 48 7.57 -10.29 -5.27
CA ALA A 48 8.02 -11.69 -5.27
C ALA A 48 7.26 -12.61 -4.30
N ARG A 49 6.79 -12.08 -3.15
CA ARG A 49 5.96 -12.82 -2.19
C ARG A 49 4.63 -13.29 -2.79
N TYR A 50 4.15 -12.64 -3.86
CA TYR A 50 2.96 -13.02 -4.63
C TYR A 50 3.31 -13.69 -5.96
N GLY A 51 4.56 -14.10 -6.17
CA GLY A 51 5.00 -14.79 -7.38
C GLY A 51 5.24 -13.87 -8.58
N GLU A 52 5.35 -12.56 -8.37
CA GLU A 52 5.56 -11.58 -9.42
C GLU A 52 7.04 -11.20 -9.58
N THR A 53 7.49 -11.03 -10.82
CA THR A 53 8.77 -10.43 -11.19
C THR A 53 8.54 -9.29 -12.17
N VAL A 54 9.55 -8.44 -12.38
CA VAL A 54 9.49 -7.38 -13.40
C VAL A 54 9.17 -7.97 -14.77
N GLU A 55 9.86 -9.06 -15.14
CA GLU A 55 9.69 -9.74 -16.41
C GLU A 55 8.30 -10.34 -16.57
N SER A 56 7.76 -11.01 -15.53
CA SER A 56 6.43 -11.61 -15.61
C SER A 56 5.33 -10.55 -15.71
N VAL A 57 5.46 -9.45 -14.97
CA VAL A 57 4.51 -8.32 -15.01
C VAL A 57 4.56 -7.61 -16.35
N MET A 58 5.75 -7.30 -16.87
CA MET A 58 5.89 -6.70 -18.20
C MET A 58 5.33 -7.61 -19.30
N ALA A 59 5.58 -8.93 -19.21
CA ALA A 59 5.03 -9.88 -20.19
C ALA A 59 3.49 -9.94 -20.15
N GLN A 60 2.88 -9.90 -18.96
CA GLN A 60 1.42 -9.84 -18.81
C GLN A 60 0.82 -8.56 -19.43
N ILE A 61 1.46 -7.41 -19.22
CA ILE A 61 1.06 -6.13 -19.81
C ILE A 61 1.20 -6.18 -21.33
N GLU A 62 2.34 -6.66 -21.83
CA GLU A 62 2.65 -6.73 -23.26
C GLU A 62 1.70 -7.66 -24.02
N ALA A 63 1.28 -8.76 -23.38
CA ALA A 63 0.31 -9.71 -23.94
C ALA A 63 -1.04 -9.07 -24.29
N LEU A 64 -1.40 -7.94 -23.65
CA LEU A 64 -2.63 -7.20 -23.94
C LEU A 64 -2.46 -6.11 -25.02
N ARG A 65 -1.29 -5.97 -25.65
CA ARG A 65 -1.07 -4.92 -26.67
C ARG A 65 -2.11 -4.97 -27.79
N GLY A 66 -2.38 -6.16 -28.34
CA GLY A 66 -3.38 -6.33 -29.41
C GLY A 66 -4.80 -5.97 -28.97
N ASP A 67 -5.16 -6.42 -27.77
CA ASP A 67 -6.43 -6.13 -27.10
C ASP A 67 -6.63 -4.61 -26.89
N LEU A 68 -5.58 -3.90 -26.44
CA LEU A 68 -5.58 -2.45 -26.27
C LEU A 68 -5.71 -1.69 -27.60
N VAL A 69 -5.04 -2.16 -28.66
CA VAL A 69 -5.19 -1.61 -30.02
C VAL A 69 -6.62 -1.80 -30.53
N ALA A 70 -7.23 -2.96 -30.24
CA ALA A 70 -8.61 -3.28 -30.59
C ALA A 70 -9.67 -2.52 -29.76
N GLY A 71 -9.25 -1.68 -28.80
CA GLY A 71 -10.15 -0.82 -28.04
C GLY A 71 -10.66 -1.43 -26.74
N MET A 72 -9.92 -2.35 -26.12
CA MET A 72 -10.23 -2.86 -24.80
C MET A 72 -10.50 -1.74 -23.79
N SER A 73 -11.58 -1.87 -23.01
CA SER A 73 -11.92 -0.95 -21.94
C SER A 73 -11.32 -1.36 -20.59
N ARG A 74 -11.30 -0.42 -19.64
CA ARG A 74 -10.93 -0.66 -18.24
C ARG A 74 -11.79 -1.74 -17.58
N GLU A 75 -13.08 -1.80 -17.91
CA GLU A 75 -14.01 -2.80 -17.39
C GLU A 75 -13.68 -4.20 -17.93
N GLN A 76 -13.34 -4.29 -19.22
CA GLN A 76 -12.91 -5.54 -19.84
C GLN A 76 -11.58 -6.02 -19.26
N LEU A 77 -10.64 -5.10 -18.95
CA LEU A 77 -9.37 -5.42 -18.29
C LEU A 77 -9.55 -6.25 -17.01
N GLN A 78 -10.61 -5.98 -16.22
CA GLN A 78 -10.89 -6.71 -14.98
C GLN A 78 -11.10 -8.22 -15.18
N GLN A 79 -11.51 -8.63 -16.38
CA GLN A 79 -11.74 -10.04 -16.75
C GLN A 79 -10.58 -10.65 -17.53
N ARG A 80 -9.61 -9.84 -17.95
CA ARG A 80 -8.50 -10.25 -18.83
C ARG A 80 -7.22 -10.50 -18.07
N LEU A 81 -7.03 -9.79 -16.96
CA LEU A 81 -5.97 -10.07 -15.99
C LEU A 81 -6.58 -10.35 -14.62
N PRO A 82 -5.98 -11.28 -13.85
CA PRO A 82 -6.26 -11.39 -12.43
C PRO A 82 -5.83 -10.12 -11.68
N ALA A 83 -6.23 -10.00 -10.42
CA ALA A 83 -5.68 -8.99 -9.52
C ALA A 83 -4.17 -9.17 -9.38
N GLY A 84 -3.41 -8.08 -9.38
CA GLY A 84 -1.94 -8.09 -9.39
C GLY A 84 -1.35 -6.82 -10.01
N ALA A 85 -0.02 -6.69 -9.91
CA ALA A 85 0.72 -5.50 -10.32
C ALA A 85 0.49 -5.13 -11.80
N ALA A 86 0.47 -6.12 -12.71
CA ALA A 86 0.22 -5.88 -14.14
C ALA A 86 -1.14 -5.21 -14.40
N ARG A 87 -2.19 -5.68 -13.73
CA ARG A 87 -3.52 -5.08 -13.86
C ARG A 87 -3.58 -3.71 -13.22
N ASN A 88 -2.88 -3.50 -12.10
CA ASN A 88 -2.78 -2.20 -11.44
C ASN A 88 -2.24 -1.12 -12.38
N ALA A 89 -1.09 -1.33 -13.00
CA ALA A 89 -0.48 -0.34 -13.88
C ALA A 89 -1.39 0.03 -15.06
N LEU A 90 -2.03 -0.96 -15.69
CA LEU A 90 -2.97 -0.72 -16.80
C LEU A 90 -4.26 -0.01 -16.34
N ASP A 91 -4.87 -0.46 -15.25
CA ASP A 91 -6.12 0.12 -14.72
C ASP A 91 -5.92 1.59 -14.35
N CYS A 92 -4.82 1.91 -13.65
CA CYS A 92 -4.49 3.27 -13.27
C CYS A 92 -4.14 4.15 -14.49
N ALA A 93 -3.50 3.58 -15.54
CA ALA A 93 -3.27 4.29 -16.80
C ALA A 93 -4.58 4.59 -17.54
N PHE A 94 -5.56 3.68 -17.52
CA PHE A 94 -6.89 3.93 -18.07
C PHE A 94 -7.61 5.06 -17.32
N TRP A 95 -7.58 5.05 -15.99
CA TRP A 95 -8.17 6.11 -15.17
C TRP A 95 -7.58 7.47 -15.50
N ASP A 96 -6.24 7.58 -15.54
CA ASP A 96 -5.55 8.82 -15.89
C ASP A 96 -5.91 9.30 -17.30
N TRP A 97 -5.90 8.39 -18.27
CA TRP A 97 -6.30 8.72 -19.65
C TRP A 97 -7.74 9.22 -19.71
N GLN A 98 -8.67 8.59 -19.00
CA GLN A 98 -10.08 9.00 -18.96
C GLN A 98 -10.29 10.36 -18.31
N CYS A 99 -9.55 10.68 -17.24
CA CYS A 99 -9.61 12.01 -16.62
C CYS A 99 -9.21 13.09 -17.64
N LYS A 100 -8.06 12.88 -18.29
CA LYS A 100 -7.51 13.82 -19.29
C LYS A 100 -8.37 13.91 -20.55
N HIS A 101 -8.92 12.79 -21.01
CA HIS A 101 -9.77 12.75 -22.20
C HIS A 101 -11.13 13.43 -21.98
N SER A 102 -11.75 13.22 -20.83
CA SER A 102 -13.07 13.78 -20.52
C SER A 102 -13.00 15.20 -19.94
N GLY A 103 -11.83 15.67 -19.51
CA GLY A 103 -11.67 16.92 -18.77
C GLY A 103 -12.24 16.89 -17.35
N HIS A 104 -12.65 15.71 -16.86
CA HIS A 104 -13.13 15.54 -15.49
C HIS A 104 -12.01 15.02 -14.61
N SER A 105 -11.90 15.56 -13.40
CA SER A 105 -10.98 15.05 -12.38
C SER A 105 -11.34 13.62 -11.96
N ILE A 106 -10.35 12.89 -11.44
CA ILE A 106 -10.60 11.57 -10.84
C ILE A 106 -11.69 11.60 -9.76
N TRP A 107 -11.80 12.71 -9.02
CA TRP A 107 -12.79 12.91 -7.97
C TRP A 107 -14.21 12.93 -8.51
N GLN A 108 -14.42 13.58 -9.66
CA GLN A 108 -15.70 13.62 -10.35
C GLN A 108 -16.05 12.26 -10.94
N LEU A 109 -15.09 11.59 -11.60
CA LEU A 109 -15.34 10.29 -12.22
C LEU A 109 -15.63 9.18 -11.19
N THR A 110 -15.06 9.27 -9.99
CA THR A 110 -15.30 8.30 -8.91
C THR A 110 -16.44 8.70 -7.97
N GLY A 111 -16.97 9.93 -8.10
CA GLY A 111 -17.96 10.47 -7.16
C GLY A 111 -17.42 10.66 -5.73
N SER A 112 -16.09 10.75 -5.55
CA SER A 112 -15.43 10.75 -4.23
C SER A 112 -15.52 12.09 -3.47
N GLY A 113 -16.26 13.08 -4.00
CA GLY A 113 -16.38 14.41 -3.38
C GLY A 113 -15.12 15.27 -3.52
N THR A 114 -15.03 16.34 -2.72
CA THR A 114 -13.83 17.20 -2.71
C THR A 114 -12.74 16.54 -1.88
N PRO A 115 -11.52 16.33 -2.41
CA PRO A 115 -10.46 15.69 -1.66
C PRO A 115 -9.89 16.63 -0.59
N HIS A 116 -9.36 16.05 0.47
CA HIS A 116 -8.61 16.75 1.52
C HIS A 116 -7.21 16.13 1.67
N HIS A 117 -6.31 16.85 2.35
CA HIS A 117 -5.01 16.30 2.70
C HIS A 117 -5.18 15.17 3.72
N LEU A 118 -4.31 14.17 3.65
CA LEU A 118 -4.32 12.98 4.50
C LEU A 118 -3.10 12.97 5.40
N GLN A 119 -3.17 12.29 6.53
CA GLN A 119 -2.00 12.04 7.35
C GLN A 119 -1.44 10.64 7.06
N THR A 120 -0.29 10.56 6.39
CA THR A 120 0.38 9.28 6.14
C THR A 120 1.26 8.85 7.31
N ALA A 121 1.33 7.54 7.55
CA ALA A 121 2.37 6.92 8.35
C ALA A 121 3.76 7.22 7.76
N TYR A 122 4.80 7.02 8.57
CA TYR A 122 6.17 6.90 8.10
C TYR A 122 6.80 5.63 8.67
N THR A 123 7.34 4.80 7.79
CA THR A 123 7.81 3.47 8.14
C THR A 123 9.25 3.48 8.63
N LEU A 124 9.46 2.93 9.82
CA LEU A 124 10.78 2.59 10.35
C LEU A 124 11.12 1.15 9.96
N SER A 125 12.24 1.00 9.27
CA SER A 125 12.75 -0.32 8.90
C SER A 125 13.14 -1.15 10.12
N LEU A 126 13.02 -2.47 9.98
CA LEU A 126 13.46 -3.41 11.01
C LEU A 126 14.98 -3.31 11.20
N ASP A 127 15.42 -3.09 12.44
CA ASP A 127 16.83 -3.10 12.83
C ASP A 127 16.96 -3.44 14.33
N THR A 128 18.12 -3.20 14.93
CA THR A 128 18.32 -3.33 16.38
C THR A 128 17.50 -2.29 17.16
N PRO A 129 17.12 -2.58 18.42
CA PRO A 129 16.38 -1.63 19.25
C PRO A 129 17.02 -0.23 19.33
N GLU A 130 18.35 -0.14 19.42
CA GLU A 130 19.06 1.14 19.55
C GLU A 130 18.93 2.00 18.30
N LYS A 131 19.06 1.37 17.12
CA LYS A 131 18.90 2.09 15.85
C LYS A 131 17.46 2.47 15.59
N MET A 132 16.50 1.60 15.93
CA MET A 132 15.08 1.92 15.82
C MET A 132 14.69 3.05 16.78
N GLN A 133 15.25 3.10 18.00
CA GLN A 133 15.08 4.23 18.92
C GLN A 133 15.62 5.52 18.32
N GLN A 134 16.83 5.50 17.73
CA GLN A 134 17.42 6.67 17.10
C GLN A 134 16.56 7.15 15.92
N ALA A 135 16.13 6.25 15.04
CA ALA A 135 15.25 6.58 13.93
C ALA A 135 13.89 7.13 14.41
N ALA A 136 13.37 6.62 15.52
CA ALA A 136 12.16 7.15 16.16
C ALA A 136 12.36 8.56 16.69
N ARG A 137 13.50 8.86 17.35
CA ARG A 137 13.82 10.22 17.82
C ARG A 137 13.87 11.22 16.68
N GLU A 138 14.49 10.85 15.57
CA GLU A 138 14.60 11.69 14.36
C GLU A 138 13.24 11.97 13.70
N ASN A 139 12.26 11.09 13.92
CA ASN A 139 10.93 11.17 13.32
C ASN A 139 9.81 11.36 14.36
N ALA A 140 10.14 11.72 15.61
CA ALA A 140 9.16 11.84 16.70
C ALA A 140 8.18 13.02 16.50
N TRP A 141 8.51 13.96 15.63
CA TRP A 141 7.63 15.04 15.21
C TRP A 141 6.52 14.54 14.27
N ARG A 142 6.66 13.36 13.68
CA ARG A 142 5.62 12.75 12.85
C ARG A 142 4.48 12.25 13.74
N PRO A 143 3.22 12.41 13.30
CA PRO A 143 2.07 12.02 14.10
C PRO A 143 1.79 10.51 14.11
N LEU A 144 2.34 9.76 13.16
CA LEU A 144 2.19 8.31 13.04
C LEU A 144 3.48 7.66 12.52
N LEU A 145 3.99 6.68 13.26
CA LEU A 145 5.09 5.81 12.82
C LEU A 145 4.60 4.37 12.65
N LYS A 146 5.03 3.73 11.56
CA LYS A 146 4.83 2.31 11.29
C LYS A 146 6.13 1.55 11.52
N LEU A 147 6.14 0.54 12.37
CA LEU A 147 7.35 -0.20 12.72
C LEU A 147 7.33 -1.57 12.05
N LYS A 148 8.40 -1.90 11.33
CA LYS A 148 8.61 -3.26 10.84
C LYS A 148 9.17 -4.15 11.96
N LEU A 149 8.50 -5.27 12.17
CA LEU A 149 8.77 -6.26 13.22
C LEU A 149 9.09 -7.63 12.58
N ALA A 150 9.55 -8.59 13.38
CA ALA A 150 9.95 -9.90 12.86
C ALA A 150 9.86 -11.08 13.82
N ASP A 151 10.17 -10.92 15.11
CA ASP A 151 10.46 -12.05 16.00
C ASP A 151 10.26 -11.74 17.50
N GLU A 152 10.65 -12.67 18.36
CA GLU A 152 10.58 -12.60 19.83
C GLU A 152 11.16 -11.30 20.43
N GLN A 153 12.11 -10.64 19.75
CA GLN A 153 12.80 -9.44 20.25
C GLN A 153 12.01 -8.15 19.99
N ASP A 154 10.85 -8.23 19.35
CA ASP A 154 10.05 -7.08 18.95
C ASP A 154 9.58 -6.22 20.11
N ILE A 155 9.35 -6.78 21.29
CA ILE A 155 9.00 -5.98 22.49
C ILE A 155 10.15 -5.02 22.85
N ALA A 156 11.40 -5.46 22.75
CA ALA A 156 12.55 -4.58 23.00
C ALA A 156 12.63 -3.47 21.94
N ARG A 157 12.39 -3.81 20.66
CA ARG A 157 12.38 -2.84 19.55
C ARG A 157 11.28 -1.79 19.75
N VAL A 158 10.05 -2.19 20.05
CA VAL A 158 8.91 -1.28 20.23
C VAL A 158 9.08 -0.44 21.50
N THR A 159 9.62 -1.00 22.58
CA THR A 159 9.97 -0.24 23.80
C THR A 159 10.95 0.88 23.46
N ALA A 160 12.02 0.55 22.74
CA ALA A 160 13.04 1.51 22.36
C ALA A 160 12.48 2.61 21.42
N VAL A 161 11.60 2.25 20.47
CA VAL A 161 10.89 3.23 19.64
C VAL A 161 9.96 4.12 20.46
N ARG A 162 9.19 3.57 21.40
CA ARG A 162 8.32 4.35 22.30
C ARG A 162 9.12 5.34 23.13
N GLU A 163 10.30 4.97 23.63
CA GLU A 163 11.21 5.91 24.31
C GLU A 163 11.71 7.01 23.37
N GLY A 164 11.98 6.68 22.11
CA GLY A 164 12.44 7.64 21.11
C GLY A 164 11.36 8.60 20.63
N ALA A 165 10.11 8.16 20.59
CA ALA A 165 8.95 8.93 20.17
C ALA A 165 7.75 8.76 21.14
N PRO A 166 7.83 9.32 22.37
CA PRO A 166 6.87 9.02 23.44
C PRO A 166 5.42 9.37 23.12
N GLN A 167 5.19 10.45 22.36
CA GLN A 167 3.86 10.97 22.06
C GLN A 167 3.33 10.53 20.69
N THR A 168 4.17 9.91 19.86
CA THR A 168 3.79 9.54 18.50
C THR A 168 2.90 8.30 18.52
N ARG A 169 1.85 8.29 17.70
CA ARG A 169 1.03 7.08 17.51
C ARG A 169 1.86 6.02 16.79
N LEU A 170 1.80 4.79 17.28
CA LEU A 170 2.55 3.67 16.71
C LEU A 170 1.57 2.65 16.13
N ILE A 171 1.88 2.17 14.93
CA ILE A 171 1.35 0.93 14.36
C ILE A 171 2.52 0.01 14.05
N VAL A 172 2.30 -1.30 14.07
CA VAL A 172 3.36 -2.28 13.84
C VAL A 172 2.95 -3.26 12.75
N ASP A 173 3.93 -3.80 12.04
CA ASP A 173 3.71 -4.74 10.95
C ASP A 173 4.76 -5.86 11.04
N ALA A 174 4.28 -7.07 11.35
CA ALA A 174 5.13 -8.24 11.50
C ALA A 174 5.41 -8.93 10.17
N ASN A 175 4.68 -8.58 9.10
CA ASN A 175 4.80 -9.18 7.78
C ASN A 175 4.88 -10.72 7.86
N GLU A 176 3.88 -11.34 8.51
CA GLU A 176 3.78 -12.79 8.70
C GLU A 176 4.88 -13.42 9.58
N GLY A 177 5.65 -12.60 10.30
CA GLY A 177 6.82 -13.04 11.07
C GLY A 177 6.50 -13.82 12.35
N TRP A 178 5.27 -13.74 12.86
CA TRP A 178 4.90 -14.39 14.12
C TRP A 178 4.14 -15.70 13.89
N ASN A 179 4.23 -16.56 14.90
CA ASN A 179 3.30 -17.66 15.11
C ASN A 179 2.37 -17.33 16.30
N GLU A 180 1.39 -18.19 16.57
CA GLU A 180 0.41 -18.01 17.64
C GLU A 180 1.05 -17.78 19.02
N SER A 181 2.11 -18.53 19.36
CA SER A 181 2.81 -18.40 20.64
C SER A 181 3.44 -17.02 20.77
N ILE A 182 4.13 -16.56 19.72
CA ILE A 182 4.75 -15.24 19.68
C ILE A 182 3.67 -14.15 19.81
N TYR A 183 2.59 -14.27 19.03
CA TYR A 183 1.47 -13.31 19.09
C TYR A 183 0.91 -13.17 20.51
N LEU A 184 0.63 -14.28 21.20
CA LEU A 184 0.08 -14.26 22.56
C LEU A 184 1.03 -13.63 23.58
N GLN A 185 2.35 -13.81 23.41
CA GLN A 185 3.35 -13.18 24.26
C GLN A 185 3.46 -11.67 24.00
N GLN A 186 3.29 -11.24 22.76
CA GLN A 186 3.55 -9.85 22.36
C GLN A 186 2.32 -8.94 22.46
N ALA A 187 1.13 -9.40 22.07
CA ALA A 187 -0.02 -8.53 21.84
C ALA A 187 -0.39 -7.67 23.06
N THR A 188 -0.39 -8.26 24.26
CA THR A 188 -0.68 -7.53 25.51
C THR A 188 0.40 -6.51 25.85
N ALA A 189 1.68 -6.85 25.64
CA ALA A 189 2.78 -5.93 25.89
C ALA A 189 2.78 -4.77 24.88
N LEU A 190 2.45 -5.03 23.61
CA LEU A 190 2.28 -3.99 22.59
C LEU A 190 1.14 -3.03 22.92
N ALA A 191 0.02 -3.55 23.46
CA ALA A 191 -1.07 -2.71 23.96
C ALA A 191 -0.60 -1.81 25.11
N ALA A 192 0.17 -2.34 26.07
CA ALA A 192 0.74 -1.56 27.18
C ALA A 192 1.74 -0.48 26.71
N LEU A 193 2.42 -0.71 25.58
CA LEU A 193 3.30 0.26 24.91
C LEU A 193 2.52 1.27 24.04
N GLY A 194 1.19 1.21 24.02
CA GLY A 194 0.33 2.13 23.27
C GLY A 194 0.39 1.93 21.76
N VAL A 195 0.67 0.71 21.29
CA VAL A 195 0.51 0.35 19.87
C VAL A 195 -0.97 0.36 19.53
N SER A 196 -1.32 0.99 18.40
CA SER A 196 -2.71 1.23 17.99
C SER A 196 -3.23 0.29 16.90
N LEU A 197 -2.35 -0.44 16.22
CA LEU A 197 -2.71 -1.42 15.19
C LEU A 197 -1.56 -2.43 15.01
N ILE A 198 -1.89 -3.71 14.82
CA ILE A 198 -0.95 -4.77 14.43
C ILE A 198 -1.32 -5.28 13.03
N GLU A 199 -0.43 -5.11 12.07
CA GLU A 199 -0.60 -5.57 10.69
C GLU A 199 0.06 -6.95 10.48
N GLN A 200 -0.73 -7.84 9.87
CA GLN A 200 -0.40 -9.21 9.47
C GLN A 200 0.55 -9.94 10.45
N PRO A 201 0.10 -10.25 11.68
CA PRO A 201 0.93 -10.97 12.65
C PRO A 201 1.31 -12.36 12.15
N LEU A 202 0.33 -13.12 11.64
CA LEU A 202 0.48 -14.52 11.26
C LEU A 202 0.52 -14.72 9.74
N ALA A 203 1.15 -15.81 9.31
CA ALA A 203 1.21 -16.20 7.91
C ALA A 203 -0.17 -16.48 7.30
N VAL A 204 -0.34 -16.10 6.04
CA VAL A 204 -1.55 -16.41 5.26
C VAL A 204 -1.82 -17.91 5.27
N GLY A 205 -3.05 -18.30 5.57
CA GLY A 205 -3.48 -19.69 5.68
C GLY A 205 -3.22 -20.33 7.05
N GLN A 206 -2.50 -19.66 7.94
CA GLN A 206 -2.31 -20.05 9.35
C GLN A 206 -2.96 -19.06 10.33
N ASP A 207 -3.69 -18.08 9.81
CA ASP A 207 -4.27 -16.96 10.57
C ASP A 207 -5.72 -17.18 11.01
N ALA A 208 -6.31 -18.35 10.72
CA ALA A 208 -7.68 -18.67 11.13
C ALA A 208 -7.85 -18.69 12.66
N VAL A 209 -6.77 -19.00 13.39
CA VAL A 209 -6.77 -19.01 14.85
C VAL A 209 -7.06 -17.63 15.45
N LEU A 210 -6.75 -16.54 14.75
CA LEU A 210 -6.99 -15.17 15.23
C LEU A 210 -8.46 -14.95 15.61
N ALA A 211 -9.41 -15.62 14.95
CA ALA A 211 -10.83 -15.52 15.31
C ALA A 211 -11.18 -15.98 16.74
N GLN A 212 -10.27 -16.68 17.41
CA GLN A 212 -10.46 -17.21 18.77
C GLN A 212 -9.49 -16.57 19.78
N LEU A 213 -8.52 -15.78 19.31
CA LEU A 213 -7.51 -15.16 20.17
C LEU A 213 -7.96 -13.77 20.63
N PRO A 214 -7.48 -13.28 21.79
CA PRO A 214 -7.76 -11.92 22.21
C PRO A 214 -7.04 -10.92 21.31
N HIS A 215 -7.71 -9.80 20.99
CA HIS A 215 -7.15 -8.67 20.24
C HIS A 215 -7.01 -7.45 21.16
N PRO A 216 -6.00 -7.42 22.07
CA PRO A 216 -5.78 -6.25 22.93
C PRO A 216 -5.35 -5.00 22.12
N VAL A 217 -4.89 -5.21 20.89
CA VAL A 217 -4.70 -4.20 19.84
C VAL A 217 -5.46 -4.71 18.61
N PRO A 218 -6.18 -3.85 17.86
CA PRO A 218 -6.86 -4.29 16.64
C PRO A 218 -5.88 -4.84 15.60
N LEU A 219 -6.33 -5.83 14.84
CA LEU A 219 -5.53 -6.51 13.83
C LEU A 219 -5.91 -6.04 12.42
N CYS A 220 -4.90 -5.93 11.55
CA CYS A 220 -5.05 -5.53 10.16
C CYS A 220 -4.55 -6.64 9.21
N ALA A 221 -5.39 -7.11 8.30
CA ALA A 221 -4.98 -8.03 7.25
C ALA A 221 -4.28 -7.28 6.11
N ASP A 222 -3.02 -7.62 5.82
CA ASP A 222 -2.31 -7.17 4.61
C ASP A 222 -2.18 -8.33 3.62
N GLU A 223 -1.22 -9.23 3.81
CA GLU A 223 -1.02 -10.39 2.95
C GLU A 223 -2.28 -11.29 2.84
N SER A 224 -3.15 -11.32 3.86
CA SER A 224 -4.42 -12.08 3.82
C SER A 224 -5.55 -11.38 3.04
N CYS A 225 -5.40 -10.10 2.71
CA CYS A 225 -6.40 -9.30 1.98
C CYS A 225 -5.87 -8.88 0.61
N HIS A 226 -6.40 -9.45 -0.47
CA HIS A 226 -5.99 -9.13 -1.84
C HIS A 226 -7.06 -8.32 -2.58
N ASP A 227 -8.24 -8.89 -2.72
CA ASP A 227 -9.36 -8.34 -3.47
C ASP A 227 -10.70 -8.64 -2.78
N SER A 228 -11.82 -8.28 -3.44
CA SER A 228 -13.15 -8.42 -2.85
C SER A 228 -13.54 -9.87 -2.55
N ALA A 229 -12.94 -10.85 -3.21
CA ALA A 229 -13.20 -12.27 -2.97
C ALA A 229 -12.61 -12.75 -1.63
N THR A 230 -11.56 -12.08 -1.14
CA THR A 230 -10.90 -12.44 0.13
C THR A 230 -11.58 -11.86 1.37
N LEU A 231 -12.51 -10.90 1.26
CA LEU A 231 -12.99 -10.14 2.42
C LEU A 231 -13.82 -10.97 3.41
N ALA A 232 -14.70 -11.85 2.93
CA ALA A 232 -15.65 -12.57 3.78
C ALA A 232 -14.95 -13.46 4.82
N GLN A 233 -13.80 -14.06 4.47
CA GLN A 233 -13.02 -14.92 5.37
C GLN A 233 -12.23 -14.14 6.44
N LEU A 234 -12.09 -12.82 6.29
CA LEU A 234 -11.36 -11.96 7.24
C LEU A 234 -12.24 -11.50 8.40
N VAL A 235 -13.56 -11.49 8.20
CA VAL A 235 -14.52 -11.11 9.24
C VAL A 235 -14.37 -12.03 10.45
N GLY A 236 -14.22 -11.42 11.62
CA GLY A 236 -13.98 -12.12 12.89
C GLY A 236 -12.51 -12.43 13.16
N ARG A 237 -11.62 -12.43 12.15
CA ARG A 237 -10.15 -12.57 12.34
C ARG A 237 -9.43 -11.23 12.42
N TYR A 238 -9.96 -10.21 11.76
CA TYR A 238 -9.34 -8.90 11.66
C TYR A 238 -10.38 -7.79 11.82
N GLU A 239 -10.00 -6.69 12.46
CA GLU A 239 -10.80 -5.47 12.53
C GLU A 239 -10.52 -4.52 11.36
N PHE A 240 -9.32 -4.58 10.80
CA PHE A 240 -8.85 -3.73 9.70
C PHE A 240 -8.43 -4.58 8.48
N ILE A 241 -8.52 -3.97 7.30
CA ILE A 241 -7.86 -4.46 6.09
C ILE A 241 -6.90 -3.40 5.55
N ASN A 242 -5.78 -3.82 4.97
CA ASN A 242 -4.86 -2.97 4.23
C ASN A 242 -5.10 -3.12 2.73
N ILE A 243 -5.74 -2.12 2.12
CA ILE A 243 -5.96 -2.07 0.67
C ILE A 243 -4.70 -1.53 0.00
N LYS A 244 -4.09 -2.33 -0.90
CA LYS A 244 -2.97 -1.91 -1.76
C LYS A 244 -3.33 -2.15 -3.21
N LEU A 245 -3.08 -1.17 -4.07
CA LEU A 245 -3.49 -1.24 -5.48
C LEU A 245 -2.79 -2.35 -6.26
N ASP A 246 -1.54 -2.68 -5.91
CA ASP A 246 -0.83 -3.83 -6.48
C ASP A 246 -1.48 -5.18 -6.13
N LYS A 247 -2.18 -5.27 -4.99
CA LYS A 247 -2.92 -6.48 -4.60
C LYS A 247 -4.29 -6.54 -5.24
N THR A 248 -5.02 -5.42 -5.25
CA THR A 248 -6.35 -5.34 -5.88
C THR A 248 -6.27 -5.37 -7.40
N GLY A 249 -5.08 -5.10 -7.97
CA GLY A 249 -4.89 -4.95 -9.39
C GLY A 249 -5.56 -3.71 -9.94
N GLY A 250 -5.44 -2.58 -9.23
CA GLY A 250 -5.89 -1.27 -9.71
C GLY A 250 -6.91 -0.57 -8.82
N LEU A 251 -7.16 0.70 -9.14
CA LEU A 251 -8.11 1.57 -8.46
C LEU A 251 -9.55 1.06 -8.60
N THR A 252 -9.91 0.50 -9.76
CA THR A 252 -11.27 -0.01 -10.00
C THR A 252 -11.70 -1.05 -8.97
N GLU A 253 -10.85 -2.04 -8.72
CA GLU A 253 -11.12 -3.07 -7.72
C GLU A 253 -10.92 -2.54 -6.29
N ALA A 254 -9.94 -1.66 -6.06
CA ALA A 254 -9.73 -1.06 -4.74
C ALA A 254 -10.95 -0.27 -4.24
N LEU A 255 -11.66 0.45 -5.12
CA LEU A 255 -12.91 1.13 -4.76
C LEU A 255 -14.03 0.13 -4.40
N ARG A 256 -14.10 -1.02 -5.07
CA ARG A 256 -15.06 -2.08 -4.73
C ARG A 256 -14.73 -2.74 -3.39
N VAL A 257 -13.46 -3.07 -3.17
CA VAL A 257 -12.96 -3.63 -1.90
C VAL A 257 -13.29 -2.69 -0.75
N ARG A 258 -13.02 -1.38 -0.91
CA ARG A 258 -13.34 -0.37 0.11
C ARG A 258 -14.82 -0.37 0.46
N ALA A 259 -15.69 -0.30 -0.55
CA ALA A 259 -17.14 -0.27 -0.34
C ALA A 259 -17.65 -1.56 0.33
N HIS A 260 -17.17 -2.73 -0.09
CA HIS A 260 -17.56 -4.01 0.49
C HIS A 260 -17.04 -4.18 1.91
N ALA A 261 -15.80 -3.77 2.20
CA ALA A 261 -15.23 -3.81 3.55
C ALA A 261 -16.04 -2.96 4.54
N GLN A 262 -16.47 -1.76 4.14
CA GLN A 262 -17.34 -0.91 4.93
C GLN A 262 -18.69 -1.59 5.25
N GLN A 263 -19.28 -2.29 4.27
CA GLN A 263 -20.51 -3.06 4.48
C GLN A 263 -20.34 -4.20 5.47
N LEU A 264 -19.15 -4.80 5.52
CA LEU A 264 -18.79 -5.85 6.48
C LEU A 264 -18.36 -5.31 7.86
N GLY A 265 -18.35 -3.98 8.05
CA GLY A 265 -17.93 -3.34 9.29
C GLY A 265 -16.42 -3.34 9.53
N LEU A 266 -15.62 -3.71 8.52
CA LEU A 266 -14.16 -3.67 8.60
C LEU A 266 -13.67 -2.23 8.48
N GLN A 267 -12.70 -1.87 9.32
CA GLN A 267 -11.98 -0.62 9.21
C GLN A 267 -10.96 -0.68 8.07
N ILE A 268 -10.61 0.47 7.52
CA ILE A 268 -9.78 0.55 6.32
C ILE A 268 -8.45 1.20 6.65
N MET A 269 -7.38 0.48 6.34
CA MET A 269 -6.06 1.01 6.07
C MET A 269 -5.84 1.04 4.55
N VAL A 270 -5.23 2.11 4.03
CA VAL A 270 -4.75 2.15 2.64
C VAL A 270 -3.23 2.27 2.67
N GLY A 271 -2.58 1.22 2.21
CA GLY A 271 -1.13 1.10 2.19
C GLY A 271 -0.56 1.09 0.78
N CYS A 272 0.77 1.02 0.71
CA CYS A 272 1.49 0.91 -0.55
C CYS A 272 2.58 -0.15 -0.53
N MET A 273 3.10 -0.43 -1.73
CA MET A 273 4.47 -0.91 -1.89
C MET A 273 5.43 0.30 -1.89
N VAL A 274 6.72 0.07 -1.63
CA VAL A 274 7.74 1.15 -1.71
C VAL A 274 7.96 1.53 -3.18
N ALA A 275 7.21 2.51 -3.66
CA ALA A 275 7.19 2.97 -5.05
C ALA A 275 7.06 4.49 -5.12
N THR A 276 6.98 5.05 -6.33
CA THR A 276 7.01 6.50 -6.56
C THR A 276 5.65 7.15 -6.32
N SER A 277 5.60 8.48 -6.38
CA SER A 277 4.34 9.23 -6.29
C SER A 277 3.31 8.82 -7.33
N LEU A 278 3.72 8.30 -8.49
CA LEU A 278 2.78 7.82 -9.51
C LEU A 278 1.98 6.60 -9.03
N SER A 279 2.60 5.69 -8.27
CA SER A 279 1.89 4.56 -7.64
C SER A 279 0.98 5.01 -6.50
N MET A 280 1.40 6.05 -5.76
CA MET A 280 0.64 6.55 -4.61
C MET A 280 -0.60 7.36 -5.03
N ALA A 281 -0.53 8.11 -6.14
CA ALA A 281 -1.59 9.01 -6.58
C ALA A 281 -2.99 8.37 -6.65
N PRO A 282 -3.21 7.22 -7.32
CA PRO A 282 -4.51 6.56 -7.31
C PRO A 282 -4.89 6.01 -5.93
N ALA A 283 -3.93 5.62 -5.09
CA ALA A 283 -4.20 5.14 -3.73
C ALA A 283 -4.75 6.26 -2.83
N VAL A 284 -4.37 7.53 -3.06
CA VAL A 284 -4.93 8.69 -2.34
C VAL A 284 -6.46 8.77 -2.51
N VAL A 285 -6.98 8.36 -3.66
CA VAL A 285 -8.44 8.34 -3.93
C VAL A 285 -9.16 7.35 -3.02
N VAL A 286 -8.58 6.16 -2.84
CA VAL A 286 -9.12 5.13 -1.93
C VAL A 286 -9.01 5.61 -0.48
N ALA A 287 -7.88 6.23 -0.14
CA ALA A 287 -7.50 6.66 1.20
C ALA A 287 -8.34 7.81 1.78
N GLN A 288 -9.12 8.53 0.98
CA GLN A 288 -10.04 9.58 1.46
C GLN A 288 -11.08 9.10 2.48
N GLN A 289 -11.32 7.79 2.57
CA GLN A 289 -12.23 7.17 3.54
C GLN A 289 -11.53 6.11 4.40
N ALA A 290 -10.20 6.19 4.54
CA ALA A 290 -9.42 5.28 5.35
C ALA A 290 -9.19 5.85 6.76
N SER A 291 -9.20 4.97 7.76
CA SER A 291 -8.88 5.29 9.15
C SER A 291 -7.36 5.37 9.36
N VAL A 292 -6.59 4.66 8.53
CA VAL A 292 -5.11 4.66 8.54
C VAL A 292 -4.59 4.77 7.10
N VAL A 293 -3.58 5.61 6.88
CA VAL A 293 -2.96 5.81 5.57
C VAL A 293 -1.47 5.54 5.70
N ASP A 294 -0.93 4.70 4.82
CA ASP A 294 0.47 4.28 4.73
C ASP A 294 0.93 4.41 3.27
N LEU A 295 1.08 5.67 2.83
CA LEU A 295 1.45 6.07 1.47
C LEU A 295 2.78 6.82 1.50
N ASP A 296 3.76 6.22 2.16
CA ASP A 296 5.07 6.82 2.46
C ASP A 296 6.17 6.42 1.48
N GLY A 297 5.87 5.58 0.48
CA GLY A 297 6.82 5.12 -0.53
C GLY A 297 7.77 6.22 -1.04
N PRO A 298 7.26 7.36 -1.52
CA PRO A 298 8.08 8.49 -1.99
C PRO A 298 9.01 9.08 -0.93
N LEU A 299 8.61 9.07 0.34
CA LEU A 299 9.44 9.57 1.45
C LEU A 299 10.66 8.66 1.68
N LEU A 300 10.55 7.38 1.33
CA LEU A 300 11.61 6.38 1.46
C LEU A 300 12.57 6.38 0.24
N LEU A 301 12.17 6.97 -0.88
CA LEU A 301 12.99 7.08 -2.09
C LEU A 301 14.01 8.22 -2.01
N ALA A 302 15.19 8.02 -2.59
CA ALA A 302 16.22 9.06 -2.69
C ALA A 302 15.77 10.22 -3.60
N ASN A 303 15.03 9.91 -4.65
CA ASN A 303 14.41 10.86 -5.57
C ASN A 303 13.03 10.32 -5.98
N ASP A 304 12.15 11.20 -6.44
CA ASP A 304 10.79 10.86 -6.86
C ASP A 304 10.45 11.46 -8.23
N ARG A 305 9.26 11.15 -8.77
CA ARG A 305 8.75 11.64 -10.05
C ARG A 305 8.73 13.18 -10.10
N PRO A 306 8.98 13.79 -11.27
CA PRO A 306 8.65 15.20 -11.47
C PRO A 306 7.15 15.40 -11.24
N HIS A 307 6.79 16.52 -10.63
CA HIS A 307 5.41 16.80 -10.18
C HIS A 307 4.86 15.72 -9.24
N GLY A 308 5.71 15.05 -8.47
CA GLY A 308 5.30 14.10 -7.44
C GLY A 308 4.32 14.68 -6.43
N LEU A 309 3.74 13.81 -5.61
CA LEU A 309 2.82 14.22 -4.55
C LEU A 309 3.53 15.18 -3.60
N HIS A 310 2.78 16.19 -3.15
CA HIS A 310 3.28 17.10 -2.14
C HIS A 310 3.12 16.44 -0.77
N TYR A 311 4.23 16.38 -0.03
CA TYR A 311 4.27 16.01 1.38
C TYR A 311 4.75 17.20 2.20
N ASP A 312 3.91 17.72 3.10
CA ASP A 312 4.34 18.65 4.16
C ASP A 312 4.50 17.85 5.46
N GLY A 313 5.73 17.40 5.70
CA GLY A 313 6.01 16.47 6.77
C GLY A 313 5.34 15.11 6.56
N SER A 314 4.21 14.87 7.25
CA SER A 314 3.36 13.68 7.10
C SER A 314 1.98 14.01 6.52
N GLU A 315 1.71 15.27 6.19
CA GLU A 315 0.52 15.68 5.44
C GLU A 315 0.73 15.39 3.96
N LEU A 316 -0.10 14.51 3.41
CA LEU A 316 -0.11 14.09 2.01
C LEU A 316 -1.24 14.80 1.27
N PHE A 317 -0.88 15.60 0.28
CA PHE A 317 -1.85 16.34 -0.52
C PHE A 317 -2.34 15.52 -1.73
N PRO A 318 -3.58 15.75 -2.19
CA PRO A 318 -4.13 15.10 -3.38
C PRO A 318 -3.26 15.29 -4.64
N PRO A 319 -3.22 14.31 -5.56
CA PRO A 319 -2.48 14.44 -6.82
C PRO A 319 -3.02 15.58 -7.68
N THR A 320 -2.12 16.15 -8.48
CA THR A 320 -2.47 17.10 -9.55
C THR A 320 -2.48 16.39 -10.91
N PRO A 321 -3.23 16.91 -11.92
CA PRO A 321 -3.26 16.31 -13.26
C PRO A 321 -1.90 16.26 -13.98
N ALA A 322 -0.91 17.04 -13.52
CA ALA A 322 0.46 16.97 -14.02
C ALA A 322 1.15 15.65 -13.65
N LEU A 323 0.73 15.02 -12.53
CA LEU A 323 1.17 13.70 -12.12
C LEU A 323 0.25 12.62 -12.68
N TRP A 324 -1.03 12.67 -12.27
CA TRP A 324 -2.03 11.61 -12.47
C TRP A 324 -3.44 12.11 -12.09
N GLY A 325 -4.46 11.70 -12.85
CA GLY A 325 -5.88 12.00 -12.60
C GLY A 325 -6.31 13.38 -13.08
#